data_AF-A0A4Z0PDX4-F1
#
_entry.id   AF-A0A4Z0PDX4-F1
#
_cell.length_a   1.000
_cell.length_b   1.000
_cell.length_c   1.000
_cell.angle_alpha   90.00
_cell.angle_beta   90.00
_cell.angle_gamma   90.00
#
_symmetry.space_group_name_H-M   'P 1'
#
loop_
_entity.id
_entity.type
_entity.pdbx_description
1 polymer ?
#
loop_
_entity_poly.entity_id
_entity_poly.type
_entity_poly.pdbx_seq_one_letter_code
_entity_poly.pdbx_strand_id
1 'polypeptide(L)'
;MGQLTALSPGSPVAIVEAPKTAVLCTPYFPQFTWLAVGALDYLNAERLHPLKEYPITLYPDASEHGRAYAKWCAKADELRSMGFRIAVSDILEKQATPSQKKVGIDLADVLLENWAGYPLNWDADSL
;
A
#
# COMPACT_ATOMS: atom_id res chain seq x y z
N MET A 1 25.96 -2.57 9.14
CA MET A 1 24.85 -2.40 8.21
C MET A 1 23.81 -3.47 8.51
N GLY A 2 22.85 -3.18 9.39
CA GLY A 2 21.78 -4.11 9.72
C GLY A 2 20.75 -4.09 8.60
N GLN A 3 20.71 -5.16 7.81
CA GLN A 3 19.67 -5.39 6.81
C GLN A 3 18.36 -5.66 7.56
N LEU A 4 17.24 -5.12 7.06
CA LEU A 4 15.89 -5.30 7.62
C LEU A 4 15.69 -6.77 7.98
N THR A 5 15.47 -7.03 9.26
CA THR A 5 15.34 -8.37 9.85
C THR A 5 14.36 -9.20 9.03
N ALA A 6 14.74 -10.44 8.72
CA ALA A 6 13.93 -11.38 7.96
C ALA A 6 12.46 -11.32 8.42
N LEU A 7 11.55 -11.12 7.47
CA LEU A 7 10.11 -11.16 7.72
C LEU A 7 9.79 -12.35 8.59
N SER A 8 9.15 -12.13 9.74
CA SER A 8 8.77 -13.26 10.56
C SER A 8 7.80 -14.12 9.73
N PRO A 9 8.05 -15.43 9.57
CA PRO A 9 7.24 -16.28 8.69
C PRO A 9 5.75 -16.10 8.98
N GLY A 10 4.97 -15.73 7.96
CA GLY A 10 3.53 -15.47 8.09
C GLY A 10 3.12 -14.02 8.40
N SER A 11 4.07 -13.08 8.54
CA SER A 11 3.76 -11.64 8.68
C SER A 11 2.96 -11.14 7.47
N PRO A 12 1.88 -10.36 7.66
CA PRO A 12 1.12 -9.86 6.53
C PRO A 12 1.88 -8.79 5.76
N VAL A 13 1.80 -8.86 4.44
CA VAL A 13 2.45 -7.93 3.51
C VAL A 13 1.38 -6.99 2.95
N ALA A 14 1.63 -5.69 3.02
CA ALA A 14 0.82 -4.67 2.39
C ALA A 14 1.56 -4.12 1.17
N ILE A 15 0.90 -4.07 0.01
CA ILE A 15 1.49 -3.57 -1.23
C ILE A 15 0.71 -2.36 -1.71
N VAL A 16 1.42 -1.26 -1.95
CA VAL A 16 0.90 0.00 -2.54
C VAL A 16 1.58 0.28 -3.87
N GLU A 17 1.07 1.26 -4.63
CA GLU A 17 1.72 1.71 -5.85
C GLU A 17 2.97 2.55 -5.55
N ALA A 18 2.82 3.61 -4.75
CA ALA A 18 3.88 4.58 -4.50
C ALA A 18 4.80 4.23 -3.32
N PRO A 19 6.14 4.32 -3.45
CA PRO A 19 7.09 4.11 -2.34
C PRO A 19 6.89 5.08 -1.16
N LYS A 20 6.53 6.34 -1.44
CA LYS A 20 6.23 7.34 -0.39
C LYS A 20 5.16 6.83 0.58
N THR A 21 4.17 6.14 0.03
CA THR A 21 2.99 5.68 0.73
C THR A 21 3.32 4.50 1.62
N ALA A 22 4.16 3.57 1.15
CA ALA A 22 4.69 2.47 1.95
C ALA A 22 5.45 2.98 3.20
N VAL A 23 6.31 3.98 3.00
CA VAL A 23 7.09 4.59 4.09
C VAL A 23 6.17 5.26 5.12
N LEU A 24 5.23 6.10 4.65
CA LEU A 24 4.29 6.79 5.54
C LEU A 24 3.36 5.82 6.28
N CYS A 25 2.95 4.71 5.66
CA CYS A 25 2.07 3.74 6.31
C CYS A 25 2.78 2.89 7.37
N THR A 26 4.11 2.76 7.29
CA THR A 26 4.91 1.93 8.21
C THR A 26 4.68 2.28 9.70
N PRO A 27 4.78 3.55 10.15
CA PRO A 27 4.52 3.89 11.55
C PRO A 27 3.04 3.78 11.96
N TYR A 28 2.09 3.92 11.02
CA TYR A 28 0.65 3.83 11.33
C TYR A 28 0.16 2.39 11.42
N PHE A 29 0.77 1.50 10.65
CA PHE A 29 0.40 0.09 10.59
C PHE A 29 1.63 -0.82 10.67
N PRO A 30 2.31 -0.86 11.83
CA PRO A 30 3.57 -1.58 12.01
C PRO A 30 3.41 -3.11 11.95
N GLN A 31 2.18 -3.62 12.00
CA GLN A 31 1.89 -5.04 11.83
C GLN A 31 2.09 -5.54 10.40
N PHE A 32 2.12 -4.64 9.41
CA PHE A 32 2.36 -4.99 8.01
C PHE A 32 3.82 -4.74 7.64
N THR A 33 4.33 -5.60 6.76
CA THR A 33 5.47 -5.25 5.93
C THR A 33 4.99 -4.51 4.70
N TRP A 34 5.39 -3.25 4.57
CA TRP A 34 5.01 -2.40 3.45
C TRP A 34 5.99 -2.52 2.29
N LEU A 35 5.46 -2.81 1.10
CA LEU A 35 6.18 -2.82 -0.16
C LEU A 35 5.49 -1.90 -1.16
N ALA A 36 6.24 -1.38 -2.12
CA ALA A 36 5.71 -0.62 -3.24
C ALA A 36 6.10 -1.28 -4.56
N VAL A 37 5.15 -1.40 -5.48
CA VAL A 37 5.40 -1.99 -6.81
C VAL A 37 5.70 -0.95 -7.89
N GLY A 38 5.40 0.32 -7.65
CA GLY A 38 5.64 1.44 -8.58
C GLY A 38 4.66 1.51 -9.75
N ALA A 39 4.25 0.36 -10.30
CA ALA A 39 3.25 0.25 -11.36
C ALA A 39 2.55 -1.11 -11.30
N LEU A 40 1.28 -1.16 -11.72
CA LEU A 40 0.50 -2.41 -11.75
C LEU A 40 1.14 -3.50 -12.64
N ASP A 41 1.78 -3.13 -13.75
CA ASP A 41 2.44 -4.09 -14.65
C ASP A 41 3.60 -4.84 -13.98
N TYR A 42 4.13 -4.29 -12.88
CA TYR A 42 5.18 -4.91 -12.08
C TYR A 42 4.65 -5.85 -11.00
N LEU A 43 3.34 -5.85 -10.74
CA LEU A 43 2.68 -6.80 -9.85
C LEU A 43 2.44 -8.11 -10.60
N ASN A 44 3.46 -9.00 -10.60
CA ASN A 44 3.40 -10.28 -11.30
C ASN A 44 3.99 -11.43 -10.47
N ALA A 45 3.71 -12.66 -10.90
CA ALA A 45 4.05 -13.86 -10.16
C ALA A 45 5.56 -14.06 -9.96
N GLU A 46 6.39 -13.68 -10.93
CA GLU A 46 7.84 -13.78 -10.83
C GLU A 46 8.37 -12.91 -9.69
N ARG A 47 7.94 -11.65 -9.63
CA ARG A 47 8.36 -10.71 -8.59
C ARG A 47 7.78 -11.04 -7.23
N LEU A 48 6.56 -11.55 -7.17
CA LEU A 48 5.91 -11.92 -5.92
C LEU A 48 6.30 -13.30 -5.43
N HIS A 49 6.99 -14.12 -6.22
CA HIS A 49 7.34 -15.50 -5.85
C HIS A 49 7.93 -15.66 -4.44
N PRO A 50 8.85 -14.79 -3.96
CA PRO A 50 9.38 -14.86 -2.59
C PRO A 50 8.32 -14.66 -1.50
N LEU A 51 7.18 -14.06 -1.84
CA LEU A 51 6.10 -13.70 -0.94
C LEU A 51 4.93 -14.71 -0.96
N LYS A 52 5.06 -15.82 -1.70
CA LYS A 52 3.96 -16.75 -1.97
C LYS A 52 3.29 -17.31 -0.71
N GLU A 53 4.08 -17.56 0.33
CA GLU A 53 3.59 -18.11 1.61
C GLU A 53 2.99 -17.05 2.55
N TYR A 54 3.17 -15.77 2.24
CA TYR A 54 2.70 -14.67 3.08
C TYR A 54 1.31 -14.21 2.66
N PRO A 55 0.44 -13.82 3.61
CA PRO A 55 -0.81 -13.16 3.27
C PRO A 55 -0.52 -11.75 2.75
N ILE A 56 -0.94 -11.46 1.52
CA ILE A 56 -0.71 -10.19 0.84
C ILE A 56 -2.04 -9.41 0.76
N THR A 57 -2.02 -8.14 1.11
CA THR A 57 -3.13 -7.21 0.88
C THR A 57 -2.66 -6.08 -0.04
N LEU A 58 -3.37 -5.91 -1.15
CA LEU A 58 -3.10 -4.85 -2.10
C LEU A 58 -3.95 -3.61 -1.76
N TYR A 59 -3.35 -2.43 -1.83
CA TYR A 59 -3.98 -1.14 -1.57
C TYR A 59 -3.87 -0.27 -2.83
N PRO A 60 -4.80 -0.43 -3.79
CA PRO A 60 -4.80 0.36 -5.01
C PRO A 60 -5.17 1.81 -4.72
N ASP A 61 -4.58 2.75 -5.46
CA ASP A 61 -4.94 4.16 -5.41
C ASP A 61 -6.42 4.36 -5.79
N ALA A 62 -7.01 5.45 -5.28
CA ALA A 62 -8.35 5.86 -5.67
C ALA A 62 -8.37 6.17 -7.17
N SER A 63 -9.50 5.93 -7.82
CA SER A 63 -9.63 6.25 -9.24
C SER A 63 -11.07 6.49 -9.62
N GLU A 64 -11.27 7.30 -10.66
CA GLU A 64 -12.59 7.52 -11.23
C GLU A 64 -13.23 6.18 -11.62
N HIS A 65 -14.48 6.02 -11.21
CA HIS A 65 -15.30 4.84 -11.48
C HIS A 65 -14.65 3.51 -11.03
N GLY A 66 -13.75 3.54 -10.05
CA GLY A 66 -13.14 2.33 -9.47
C GLY A 66 -12.25 1.56 -10.45
N ARG A 67 -11.75 2.20 -11.51
CA ARG A 67 -10.95 1.55 -12.56
C ARG A 67 -9.68 0.90 -12.02
N ALA A 68 -8.96 1.56 -11.13
CA ALA A 68 -7.77 1.02 -10.48
C ALA A 68 -8.14 -0.18 -9.62
N TYR A 69 -9.12 -0.05 -8.72
CA TYR A 69 -9.60 -1.15 -7.90
C TYR A 69 -9.97 -2.39 -8.74
N ALA A 70 -10.75 -2.20 -9.81
CA ALA A 70 -11.14 -3.29 -10.70
C ALA A 70 -9.93 -3.97 -11.38
N LYS A 71 -8.96 -3.20 -11.87
CA LYS A 71 -7.73 -3.73 -12.48
C LYS A 71 -6.89 -4.53 -11.47
N TRP A 72 -6.74 -4.01 -10.26
CA TRP A 72 -6.00 -4.68 -9.19
C TRP A 72 -6.72 -5.95 -8.72
N CYS A 73 -8.06 -5.96 -8.65
CA CYS A 73 -8.83 -7.19 -8.42
C CYS A 73 -8.59 -8.22 -9.51
N ALA A 74 -8.66 -7.85 -10.79
CA ALA A 74 -8.40 -8.78 -11.89
C ALA A 74 -6.98 -9.38 -11.82
N LYS A 75 -5.97 -8.56 -11.49
CA LYS A 75 -4.60 -9.05 -11.29
C LYS A 75 -4.47 -9.94 -10.05
N ALA A 76 -5.16 -9.61 -8.97
CA ALA A 76 -5.19 -10.44 -7.77
C ALA A 76 -5.84 -11.81 -8.06
N ASP A 77 -6.89 -11.86 -8.88
CA ASP A 77 -7.55 -13.11 -9.29
C ASP A 77 -6.60 -14.01 -10.07
N GLU A 78 -5.85 -13.44 -11.01
CA GLU A 78 -4.80 -14.13 -11.76
C GLU A 78 -3.75 -14.72 -10.80
N LEU A 79 -3.23 -13.92 -9.87
CA LEU A 79 -2.23 -14.37 -8.91
C LEU A 79 -2.81 -15.42 -7.94
N ARG A 80 -4.06 -15.28 -7.50
CA ARG A 80 -4.74 -16.30 -6.68
C ARG A 80 -4.83 -17.64 -7.40
N SER A 81 -5.09 -17.63 -8.71
CA SER A 81 -5.11 -18.85 -9.53
C SER A 81 -3.74 -19.56 -9.57
N MET A 82 -2.65 -18.83 -9.35
CA MET A 82 -1.28 -19.34 -9.27
C MET A 82 -0.87 -19.76 -7.84
N GLY A 83 -1.80 -19.73 -6.89
CA GLY A 83 -1.61 -20.17 -5.50
C GLY A 83 -1.12 -19.08 -4.54
N PHE A 84 -1.20 -17.80 -4.90
CA PHE A 84 -0.88 -16.72 -3.97
C PHE A 84 -2.05 -16.39 -3.04
N ARG A 85 -1.74 -16.04 -1.79
CA ARG A 85 -2.74 -15.62 -0.78
C ARG A 85 -2.94 -14.10 -0.82
N ILE A 86 -3.69 -13.61 -1.81
CA ILE A 86 -3.85 -12.16 -2.06
C ILE A 86 -5.28 -11.70 -1.80
N ALA A 87 -5.43 -10.55 -1.12
CA ALA A 87 -6.65 -9.77 -1.01
C ALA A 87 -6.44 -8.37 -1.60
N VAL A 88 -7.53 -7.70 -2.00
CA VAL A 88 -7.52 -6.30 -2.45
C VAL A 88 -8.39 -5.48 -1.50
N SER A 89 -7.81 -4.43 -0.93
CA SER A 89 -8.51 -3.50 -0.05
C SER A 89 -9.44 -2.60 -0.86
N ASP A 90 -10.69 -2.48 -0.41
CA ASP A 90 -11.69 -1.58 -0.99
C ASP A 90 -11.86 -0.28 -0.20
N ILE A 91 -10.93 0.01 0.72
CA ILE A 91 -11.02 1.16 1.63
C ILE A 91 -11.11 2.48 0.85
N LEU A 92 -10.21 2.72 -0.11
CA LEU A 92 -10.22 3.92 -0.93
C LEU A 92 -11.40 3.94 -1.91
N GLU A 93 -11.86 2.78 -2.36
CA GLU A 93 -13.05 2.70 -3.22
C GLU A 93 -14.32 3.13 -2.47
N LYS A 94 -14.43 2.79 -1.18
CA LYS A 94 -15.58 3.13 -0.35
C LYS A 94 -15.51 4.52 0.27
N GLN A 95 -14.32 4.97 0.67
CA GLN A 95 -14.16 6.18 1.47
C GLN A 95 -13.79 7.42 0.65
N ALA A 96 -13.14 7.27 -0.51
CA ALA A 96 -12.76 8.42 -1.31
C ALA A 96 -13.99 9.09 -1.94
N THR A 97 -14.08 10.40 -1.78
CA THR A 97 -15.07 11.26 -2.44
C THR A 97 -14.85 11.28 -3.96
N PRO A 98 -15.87 11.67 -4.77
CA PRO A 98 -15.71 11.77 -6.22
C PRO A 98 -14.53 12.66 -6.64
N SER A 99 -14.29 13.77 -5.93
CA SER A 99 -13.16 14.67 -6.20
C SER A 99 -11.81 14.01 -5.89
N GLN A 100 -11.70 13.30 -4.77
CA GLN A 100 -10.50 12.54 -4.43
C GLN A 100 -10.23 11.40 -5.42
N LYS A 101 -11.28 10.69 -5.88
CA LYS A 101 -11.16 9.66 -6.92
C LYS A 101 -10.68 10.23 -8.26
N LYS A 102 -11.04 11.48 -8.57
CA LYS A 102 -10.58 12.18 -9.78
C LYS A 102 -9.11 12.57 -9.73
N VAL A 103 -8.62 12.97 -8.56
CA VAL A 103 -7.20 13.30 -8.35
C VAL A 103 -6.34 12.05 -8.21
N GLY A 104 -6.94 10.94 -7.75
CA GLY A 104 -6.26 9.66 -7.59
C GLY A 104 -5.47 9.57 -6.29
N ILE A 105 -6.11 9.94 -5.16
CA ILE A 105 -5.46 9.89 -3.85
C ILE A 105 -5.06 8.46 -3.47
N ASP A 106 -4.05 8.35 -2.62
CA ASP A 106 -3.62 7.08 -2.04
C ASP A 106 -3.84 7.02 -0.52
N LEU A 107 -3.40 5.92 0.11
CA LEU A 107 -3.58 5.71 1.54
C LEU A 107 -2.83 6.74 2.39
N ALA A 108 -1.69 7.26 1.92
CA ALA A 108 -0.93 8.26 2.65
C ALA A 108 -1.66 9.60 2.66
N ASP A 109 -2.31 9.97 1.57
CA ASP A 109 -3.12 11.20 1.53
C ASP A 109 -4.23 11.16 2.60
N VAL A 110 -4.91 10.01 2.74
CA VAL A 110 -5.94 9.80 3.79
C VAL A 110 -5.35 9.89 5.20
N LEU A 111 -4.15 9.34 5.43
CA LEU A 111 -3.48 9.44 6.73
C LEU A 111 -3.06 10.89 7.05
N LEU A 112 -2.64 11.63 6.03
CA LEU A 112 -2.18 13.01 6.17
C LEU A 112 -3.31 14.03 6.32
N GLU A 113 -4.55 13.72 5.92
CA GLU A 113 -5.70 14.59 6.19
C GLU A 113 -5.89 14.90 7.68
N ASN A 114 -5.47 13.98 8.56
CA ASN A 114 -5.50 14.15 10.02
C ASN A 114 -4.15 14.58 10.62
N TRP A 115 -3.14 14.88 9.79
CA TRP A 115 -1.83 15.31 10.26
C TRP A 115 -1.89 16.75 10.77
N ALA A 116 -1.53 16.98 12.03
CA ALA A 116 -1.61 18.27 12.71
C ALA A 116 -0.61 19.34 12.20
N GLY A 117 0.18 19.03 11.18
CA GLY A 117 1.17 19.91 10.57
C GLY A 117 2.59 19.66 11.09
N TYR A 118 3.54 20.43 10.57
CA TYR A 118 4.90 20.45 11.09
C TYR A 118 4.88 20.92 12.55
N PRO A 119 5.42 20.15 13.51
CA PRO A 119 5.53 20.61 14.89
C PRO A 119 6.47 21.82 14.93
N LEU A 120 5.96 23.00 15.24
CA LEU A 120 6.76 24.24 15.32
C LEU A 120 7.94 24.11 16.30
N ASN A 121 7.89 23.16 17.25
CA ASN A 121 8.95 22.89 18.21
C ASN A 121 10.12 22.08 17.66
N TRP A 122 10.02 21.48 16.46
CA TRP A 122 11.15 20.78 15.83
C TRP A 122 12.19 21.74 15.25
N ASP A 123 11.81 23.00 14.98
CA ASP A 123 12.75 24.08 14.65
C ASP A 123 13.48 24.62 15.89
N ALA A 124 12.96 24.38 17.09
CA ALA A 124 13.47 24.99 18.32
C ALA A 124 14.76 24.33 18.84
N ASP A 125 15.07 23.10 18.43
CA ASP A 125 16.30 22.38 18.78
C ASP A 125 17.44 22.61 17.76
N SER A 126 17.27 23.53 16.80
CA SER A 126 18.26 23.83 15.74
C SER A 126 19.07 25.12 15.97
N LEU A 127 19.10 25.67 17.19
CA LEU A 127 19.92 26.84 17.57
C LEU A 127 20.80 26.57 18.79
#